data_AF-A0A182EF34-F1
#
_entry.id   AF-A0A182EF34-F1
#
_cell.length_a   1.000
_cell.length_b   1.000
_cell.length_c   1.000
_cell.angle_alpha   90.00
_cell.angle_beta   90.00
_cell.angle_gamma   90.00
#
_symmetry.space_group_name_H-M   'P 1'
#
loop_
_entity.id
_entity.type
_entity.pdbx_description
1 polymer ?
#
loop_
_entity_poly.entity_id
_entity_poly.type
_entity_poly.pdbx_seq_one_letter_code
_entity_poly.pdbx_strand_id
1 'polypeptide(L)'
;MTRQQNEFCLNKVPVEVMSCRHGIRCTEQECLYSPSHWSASSKSPNQVIETFIATMRSCYQENLLTIPMQQSVPYGDGKQVIDIWGSEADCTEAIVLFHGGYWQEGDRKLFTSPVKVLVDEGFVVACVGYDFATTISLNIVVEEATKALHFLAKRWPYKRLSVGGHSAGAHLAISALKCMEDAHRYQKIILFSGIYDLRPLLGTYIGKAIKMFEAEQSVFIDNFSLSLAEAEALSVVSLDKISAELLVVVGADESPKFKEQSQYIVENYMEKYHAMNMSDCFKISLSTMKDGRIDETQSTKESLSETKEEDSFARKRPIKRLARRSFESSSFSRSYRECKNLLNELALQIRLKAPVDKEREDYKTFTAIKLTMGDSDFEK
;
A
#
# COMPACT_ATOMS: atom_id res chain seq x y z
N MET A 1 47.23 -39.63 44.96
CA MET A 1 45.87 -39.06 45.11
C MET A 1 45.79 -37.80 44.26
N THR A 2 45.30 -37.96 43.04
CA THR A 2 45.18 -36.92 42.01
C THR A 2 43.83 -36.22 42.15
N ARG A 3 43.85 -34.88 42.26
CA ARG A 3 42.65 -34.02 42.26
C ARG A 3 42.10 -33.94 40.82
N GLN A 4 40.96 -34.58 40.56
CA GLN A 4 40.16 -34.36 39.36
C GLN A 4 39.42 -33.01 39.48
N GLN A 5 39.63 -32.14 38.49
CA GLN A 5 38.81 -30.97 38.24
C GLN A 5 37.51 -31.44 37.57
N ASN A 6 36.36 -31.16 38.18
CA ASN A 6 35.06 -31.30 37.54
C ASN A 6 34.82 -30.05 36.68
N GLU A 7 35.01 -30.18 35.37
CA GLU A 7 34.45 -29.26 34.38
C GLU A 7 32.94 -29.52 34.27
N PHE A 8 32.15 -28.57 34.77
CA PHE A 8 30.73 -28.47 34.44
C PHE A 8 30.61 -28.10 32.96
N CYS A 9 30.44 -29.10 32.09
CA CYS A 9 29.98 -28.88 30.72
C CYS A 9 28.56 -28.32 30.78
N LEU A 10 28.42 -27.00 30.71
CA LEU A 10 27.18 -26.34 30.34
C LEU A 10 26.86 -26.77 28.91
N ASN A 11 25.93 -27.73 28.77
CA ASN A 11 25.27 -28.04 27.51
C ASN A 11 24.62 -26.75 26.98
N LYS A 12 25.35 -26.02 26.11
CA LYS A 12 24.75 -25.01 25.25
C LYS A 12 23.80 -25.76 24.32
N VAL A 13 22.51 -25.73 24.65
CA VAL A 13 21.46 -26.05 23.69
C VAL A 13 21.74 -25.18 22.47
N PRO A 14 21.92 -25.76 21.26
CA PRO A 14 22.12 -24.95 20.08
C PRO A 14 20.91 -24.04 19.95
N VAL A 15 21.14 -22.73 19.98
CA VAL A 15 20.11 -21.75 19.59
C VAL A 15 19.86 -22.05 18.13
N GLU A 16 18.78 -22.78 17.85
CA GLU A 16 18.29 -22.97 16.48
C GLU A 16 18.27 -21.60 15.82
N VAL A 17 19.03 -21.46 14.74
CA VAL A 17 19.05 -20.24 13.97
C VAL A 17 17.68 -20.16 13.31
N MET A 18 16.74 -19.52 14.00
CA MET A 18 15.38 -19.26 13.52
C MET A 18 15.52 -18.54 12.18
N SER A 19 15.22 -19.27 11.11
CA SER A 19 15.20 -18.77 9.75
C SER A 19 13.81 -19.05 9.20
N CYS A 20 13.21 -18.04 8.59
CA CYS A 20 11.92 -18.20 7.94
C CYS A 20 12.05 -19.05 6.68
N ARG A 21 10.93 -19.36 6.06
CA ARG A 21 10.88 -20.12 4.79
C ARG A 21 11.71 -19.54 3.63
N HIS A 22 12.11 -18.27 3.70
CA HIS A 22 12.98 -17.61 2.71
C HIS A 22 14.47 -17.64 3.09
N GLY A 23 14.85 -18.37 4.15
CA GLY A 23 16.24 -18.47 4.62
C GLY A 23 16.76 -17.22 5.34
N ILE A 24 15.85 -16.35 5.79
CA ILE A 24 16.18 -15.07 6.44
C ILE A 24 16.02 -15.22 7.95
N ARG A 25 16.97 -14.66 8.72
CA ARG A 25 16.97 -14.73 10.19
C ARG A 25 15.84 -13.90 10.80
N CYS A 26 14.67 -14.51 10.92
CA CYS A 26 13.47 -14.01 11.57
C CYS A 26 12.56 -15.20 11.88
N THR A 27 11.58 -15.01 12.76
CA THR A 27 10.53 -16.01 12.99
C THR A 27 9.61 -16.12 11.75
N GLU A 28 8.92 -17.25 11.59
CA GLU A 28 7.95 -17.40 10.50
C GLU A 28 6.82 -16.36 10.60
N GLN A 29 6.39 -16.03 11.83
CA GLN A 29 5.44 -14.96 12.11
C GLN A 29 5.95 -13.60 11.60
N GLU A 30 7.17 -13.22 11.92
CA GLU A 30 7.76 -11.97 11.42
C GLU A 30 7.86 -11.96 9.89
N CYS A 31 8.20 -13.10 9.29
CA CYS A 31 8.25 -13.22 7.83
C CYS A 31 6.88 -13.04 7.18
N LEU A 32 5.81 -13.57 7.79
CA LEU A 32 4.43 -13.37 7.30
C LEU A 32 4.00 -11.91 7.36
N TYR A 33 4.60 -11.10 8.23
CA TYR A 33 4.37 -9.66 8.34
C TYR A 33 5.52 -8.82 7.77
N SER A 34 6.36 -9.40 6.92
CA SER A 34 7.43 -8.70 6.20
C SER A 34 7.17 -8.75 4.69
N PRO A 35 6.33 -7.85 4.12
CA PRO A 35 5.99 -7.85 2.69
C PRO A 35 7.19 -7.92 1.74
N SER A 36 8.31 -7.30 2.13
CA SER A 36 9.55 -7.32 1.35
C SER A 36 10.14 -8.71 1.14
N HIS A 37 9.76 -9.70 1.96
CA HIS A 37 10.18 -11.10 1.84
C HIS A 37 9.45 -11.85 0.71
N TRP A 38 8.30 -11.34 0.26
CA TRP A 38 7.40 -12.06 -0.65
C TRP A 38 7.45 -11.55 -2.09
N SER A 39 8.24 -10.50 -2.35
CA SER A 39 8.46 -10.00 -3.70
C SER A 39 8.98 -11.11 -4.62
N ALA A 40 8.35 -11.32 -5.77
CA ALA A 40 8.82 -12.25 -6.79
C ALA A 40 10.14 -11.83 -7.47
N SER A 41 10.71 -10.68 -7.11
CA SER A 41 11.99 -10.24 -7.62
C SER A 41 13.14 -11.06 -7.04
N SER A 42 14.24 -11.19 -7.79
CA SER A 42 15.47 -11.85 -7.30
C SER A 42 16.25 -11.02 -6.27
N LYS A 43 15.65 -9.95 -5.74
CA LYS A 43 16.28 -9.00 -4.82
C LYS A 43 16.16 -9.52 -3.39
N SER A 44 17.14 -9.18 -2.54
CA SER A 44 16.97 -9.37 -1.11
C SER A 44 15.87 -8.44 -0.57
N PRO A 45 15.25 -8.72 0.58
CA PRO A 45 14.20 -7.85 1.11
C PRO A 45 14.63 -6.40 1.35
N ASN A 46 15.86 -6.18 1.79
CA ASN A 46 16.39 -4.82 1.94
C ASN A 46 16.45 -4.10 0.58
N GLN A 47 16.89 -4.80 -0.48
CA GLN A 47 16.90 -4.25 -1.83
C GLN A 47 15.48 -4.00 -2.38
N VAL A 48 14.50 -4.81 -1.99
CA VAL A 48 13.08 -4.56 -2.31
C VAL A 48 12.61 -3.25 -1.66
N ILE A 49 12.90 -3.05 -0.37
CA ILE A 49 12.56 -1.82 0.36
C ILE A 49 13.28 -0.60 -0.24
N GLU A 50 14.59 -0.71 -0.51
CA GLU A 50 15.36 0.36 -1.15
C GLU A 50 14.80 0.74 -2.52
N THR A 51 14.43 -0.25 -3.33
CA THR A 51 13.80 -0.03 -4.63
C THR A 51 12.45 0.67 -4.47
N PHE A 52 11.63 0.24 -3.50
CA PHE A 52 10.35 0.86 -3.20
C PHE A 52 10.53 2.34 -2.83
N ILE A 53 11.41 2.64 -1.88
CA ILE A 53 11.69 4.02 -1.43
C ILE A 53 12.19 4.88 -2.59
N ALA A 54 13.14 4.37 -3.40
CA ALA A 54 13.65 5.09 -4.57
C ALA A 54 12.54 5.38 -5.59
N THR A 55 11.67 4.41 -5.84
CA THR A 55 10.53 4.56 -6.76
C THR A 55 9.54 5.61 -6.25
N MET A 56 9.16 5.56 -4.96
CA MET A 56 8.24 6.53 -4.39
C MET A 56 8.80 7.96 -4.39
N ARG A 57 10.11 8.11 -4.14
CA ARG A 57 10.80 9.41 -4.28
C ARG A 57 10.78 9.92 -5.72
N SER A 58 10.96 9.04 -6.71
CA SER A 58 10.84 9.39 -8.13
C SER A 58 9.42 9.89 -8.45
N CYS A 59 8.38 9.19 -8.01
CA CYS A 59 7.00 9.63 -8.19
C CYS A 59 6.75 11.00 -7.56
N TYR A 60 7.24 11.25 -6.34
CA TYR A 60 7.14 12.56 -5.70
C TYR A 60 7.83 13.66 -6.52
N GLN A 61 9.04 13.41 -7.02
CA GLN A 61 9.77 14.35 -7.87
C GLN A 61 9.04 14.64 -9.17
N GLU A 62 8.49 13.63 -9.84
CA GLU A 62 7.68 13.80 -11.04
C GLU A 62 6.41 14.64 -10.78
N ASN A 63 5.73 14.39 -9.66
CA ASN A 63 4.55 15.17 -9.27
C ASN A 63 4.90 16.64 -9.01
N LEU A 64 6.02 16.92 -8.32
CA LEU A 64 6.48 18.30 -8.09
C LEU A 64 6.72 19.09 -9.38
N LEU A 65 7.08 18.41 -10.47
CA LEU A 65 7.31 19.04 -11.77
C LEU A 65 6.02 19.25 -12.58
N THR A 66 4.96 18.51 -12.28
CA THR A 66 3.79 18.40 -13.17
C THR A 66 2.47 18.82 -12.53
N ILE A 67 2.39 18.87 -11.19
CA ILE A 67 1.15 19.09 -10.45
C ILE A 67 1.34 20.26 -9.46
N PRO A 68 0.43 21.25 -9.44
CA PRO A 68 0.47 22.31 -8.44
C PRO A 68 0.24 21.73 -7.04
N MET A 69 1.00 22.22 -6.05
CA MET A 69 0.96 21.73 -4.68
C MET A 69 0.99 22.87 -3.65
N GLN A 70 0.14 22.78 -2.64
CA GLN A 70 0.29 23.49 -1.37
C GLN A 70 1.02 22.58 -0.38
N GLN A 71 2.24 22.94 -0.03
CA GLN A 71 3.10 22.13 0.82
C GLN A 71 2.87 22.41 2.31
N SER A 72 2.94 21.36 3.13
CA SER A 72 3.03 21.46 4.59
C SER A 72 1.91 22.28 5.24
N VAL A 73 0.66 22.10 4.79
CA VAL A 73 -0.52 22.71 5.44
C VAL A 73 -0.70 22.08 6.82
N PRO A 74 -0.56 22.83 7.93
CA PRO A 74 -0.63 22.25 9.26
C PRO A 74 -2.07 21.93 9.66
N TYR A 75 -2.27 20.75 10.25
CA TYR A 75 -3.48 20.38 10.98
C TYR A 75 -3.19 20.12 12.47
N GLY A 76 -1.93 20.20 12.87
CA GLY A 76 -1.45 20.13 14.24
C GLY A 76 0.05 20.43 14.31
N ASP A 77 0.71 19.85 15.32
CA ASP A 77 2.13 20.06 15.59
C ASP A 77 3.00 18.95 15.00
N GLY A 78 4.32 19.14 14.97
CA GLY A 78 5.25 18.09 14.56
C GLY A 78 5.06 17.64 13.11
N LYS A 79 4.76 16.35 12.90
CA LYS A 79 4.54 15.78 11.56
C LYS A 79 3.12 15.95 11.05
N GLN A 80 2.22 16.55 11.84
CA GLN A 80 0.81 16.78 11.51
C GLN A 80 0.62 17.87 10.45
N VAL A 81 1.13 17.59 9.25
CA VAL A 81 1.07 18.46 8.08
C VAL A 81 0.60 17.70 6.84
N ILE A 82 -0.04 18.39 5.92
CA ILE A 82 -0.63 17.82 4.70
C ILE A 82 0.00 18.49 3.47
N ASP A 83 0.36 17.70 2.47
CA ASP A 83 0.62 18.22 1.11
C ASP A 83 -0.66 18.06 0.28
N ILE A 84 -1.19 19.18 -0.23
CA ILE A 84 -2.42 19.20 -1.05
C ILE A 84 -2.03 19.41 -2.51
N TRP A 85 -2.42 18.48 -3.38
CA TRP A 85 -2.08 18.45 -4.79
C TRP A 85 -3.31 18.67 -5.67
N GLY A 86 -3.13 19.42 -6.76
CA GLY A 86 -4.21 19.77 -7.68
C GLY A 86 -4.94 21.06 -7.30
N SER A 87 -5.89 21.48 -8.14
CA SER A 87 -6.67 22.71 -7.91
C SER A 87 -7.85 22.45 -6.99
N GLU A 88 -7.80 23.04 -5.80
CA GLU A 88 -8.94 23.01 -4.86
C GLU A 88 -10.17 23.75 -5.40
N ALA A 89 -10.00 24.73 -6.29
CA ALA A 89 -11.14 25.49 -6.84
C ALA A 89 -11.88 24.69 -7.94
N ASP A 90 -11.15 23.92 -8.74
CA ASP A 90 -11.69 23.31 -9.96
C ASP A 90 -12.17 21.86 -9.76
N CYS A 91 -11.77 21.21 -8.67
CA CYS A 91 -12.12 19.81 -8.39
C CYS A 91 -13.39 19.71 -7.54
N THR A 92 -14.30 18.77 -7.84
CA THR A 92 -15.46 18.46 -6.97
C THR A 92 -15.25 17.22 -6.10
N GLU A 93 -14.21 16.45 -6.42
CA GLU A 93 -13.78 15.26 -5.69
C GLU A 93 -12.51 15.56 -4.89
N ALA A 94 -12.39 14.96 -3.71
CA ALA A 94 -11.17 14.98 -2.92
C ALA A 94 -10.84 13.60 -2.37
N ILE A 95 -9.56 13.28 -2.28
CA ILE A 95 -9.08 12.05 -1.66
C ILE A 95 -7.95 12.31 -0.68
N VAL A 96 -8.08 11.74 0.51
CA VAL A 96 -7.11 11.81 1.60
C VAL A 96 -6.31 10.51 1.64
N LEU A 97 -4.99 10.59 1.60
CA LEU A 97 -4.09 9.44 1.53
C LEU A 97 -3.13 9.39 2.72
N PHE A 98 -3.12 8.26 3.40
CA PHE A 98 -2.17 7.94 4.48
C PHE A 98 -1.07 6.98 3.99
N HIS A 99 0.19 7.33 4.24
CA HIS A 99 1.32 6.48 3.88
C HIS A 99 1.45 5.26 4.82
N GLY A 100 2.28 4.29 4.41
CA GLY A 100 2.60 3.09 5.22
C GLY A 100 3.85 3.25 6.08
N GLY A 101 4.44 2.12 6.48
CA GLY A 101 5.66 2.09 7.31
C GLY A 101 5.44 1.62 8.74
N TYR A 102 4.48 0.72 8.96
CA TYR A 102 4.16 0.13 10.27
C TYR A 102 3.95 1.12 11.42
N TRP A 103 3.49 2.34 11.09
CA TRP A 103 3.37 3.47 12.02
C TRP A 103 4.71 3.91 12.65
N GLN A 104 5.84 3.33 12.24
CA GLN A 104 7.16 3.52 12.84
C GLN A 104 8.06 4.42 12.00
N GLU A 105 7.82 4.46 10.70
CA GLU A 105 8.60 5.19 9.72
C GLU A 105 7.74 5.63 8.52
N GLY A 106 8.36 6.38 7.62
CA GLY A 106 7.73 6.86 6.39
C GLY A 106 7.72 8.39 6.29
N ASP A 107 6.99 8.90 5.31
CA ASP A 107 6.73 10.31 5.11
C ASP A 107 5.55 10.43 4.13
N ARG A 108 4.71 11.47 4.25
CA ARG A 108 3.61 11.76 3.31
C ARG A 108 4.06 11.87 1.86
N LYS A 109 5.33 12.19 1.61
CA LYS A 109 5.96 12.24 0.29
C LYS A 109 6.17 10.86 -0.33
N LEU A 110 6.18 9.79 0.48
CA LEU A 110 6.43 8.42 0.03
C LEU A 110 5.17 7.67 -0.45
N PHE A 111 3.99 8.28 -0.41
CA PHE A 111 2.78 7.70 -1.01
C PHE A 111 2.12 8.66 -2.00
N THR A 112 2.86 8.98 -3.06
CA THR A 112 2.43 9.97 -4.06
C THR A 112 2.31 9.40 -5.48
N SER A 113 2.59 8.11 -5.69
CA SER A 113 2.36 7.47 -6.99
C SER A 113 0.92 7.59 -7.54
N PRO A 114 -0.15 7.65 -6.71
CA PRO A 114 -1.52 7.88 -7.21
C PRO A 114 -1.81 9.33 -7.62
N VAL A 115 -1.03 10.31 -7.15
CA VAL A 115 -1.37 11.74 -7.18
C VAL A 115 -1.65 12.22 -8.59
N LYS A 116 -0.72 12.02 -9.53
CA LYS A 116 -0.89 12.50 -10.90
C LYS A 116 -2.16 11.97 -11.55
N VAL A 117 -2.40 10.66 -11.44
CA VAL A 117 -3.56 10.01 -12.06
C VAL A 117 -4.86 10.56 -11.46
N LEU A 118 -4.93 10.70 -10.14
CA LEU A 118 -6.11 11.23 -9.45
C LEU A 118 -6.36 12.70 -9.81
N VAL A 119 -5.32 13.52 -9.88
CA VAL A 119 -5.45 14.93 -10.28
C VAL A 119 -5.88 15.06 -11.75
N ASP A 120 -5.31 14.25 -12.65
CA ASP A 120 -5.72 14.21 -14.06
C ASP A 120 -7.22 13.82 -14.20
N GLU A 121 -7.75 13.02 -13.26
CA GLU A 121 -9.16 12.63 -13.18
C GLU A 121 -10.05 13.61 -12.39
N GLY A 122 -9.53 14.76 -11.97
CA GLY A 122 -10.29 15.84 -11.34
C GLY A 122 -10.46 15.72 -9.83
N PHE A 123 -9.57 15.01 -9.15
CA PHE A 123 -9.46 14.99 -7.69
C PHE A 123 -8.48 16.06 -7.20
N VAL A 124 -8.79 16.67 -6.06
CA VAL A 124 -7.74 17.20 -5.18
C VAL A 124 -7.24 16.08 -4.28
N VAL A 125 -5.92 15.95 -4.13
CA VAL A 125 -5.31 14.86 -3.35
C VAL A 125 -4.58 15.44 -2.12
N ALA A 126 -4.96 15.01 -0.92
CA ALA A 126 -4.26 15.34 0.32
C ALA A 126 -3.40 14.16 0.78
N CYS A 127 -2.08 14.33 0.81
CA CYS A 127 -1.15 13.36 1.41
C CYS A 127 -0.86 13.78 2.85
N VAL A 128 -1.25 12.96 3.82
CA VAL A 128 -1.21 13.29 5.26
C VAL A 128 0.07 12.74 5.89
N GLY A 129 0.79 13.60 6.61
CA GLY A 129 1.87 13.20 7.53
C GLY A 129 1.34 13.08 8.95
N TYR A 130 1.89 12.17 9.74
CA TYR A 130 1.50 11.90 11.12
C TYR A 130 2.72 11.49 11.95
N ASP A 131 2.66 11.63 13.27
CA ASP A 131 3.72 11.22 14.18
C ASP A 131 3.75 9.69 14.38
N PHE A 132 4.89 9.17 14.81
CA PHE A 132 5.13 7.72 14.77
C PHE A 132 4.83 7.05 16.10
N ALA A 133 4.34 5.82 16.01
CA ALA A 133 4.07 4.94 17.14
C ALA A 133 5.34 4.51 17.90
N THR A 134 6.53 4.91 17.42
CA THR A 134 7.82 4.79 18.14
C THR A 134 8.06 5.95 19.10
N THR A 135 7.36 7.07 18.92
CA THR A 135 7.50 8.30 19.70
C THR A 135 6.26 8.60 20.55
N ILE A 136 5.07 8.31 20.02
CA ILE A 136 3.78 8.43 20.69
C ILE A 136 3.07 7.08 20.64
N SER A 137 1.99 6.89 21.39
CA SER A 137 1.21 5.65 21.30
C SER A 137 0.36 5.59 20.03
N LEU A 138 0.05 4.37 19.58
CA LEU A 138 -0.71 4.18 18.34
C LEU A 138 -2.14 4.77 18.40
N ASN A 139 -2.78 4.83 19.57
CA ASN A 139 -4.06 5.51 19.71
C ASN A 139 -3.96 7.01 19.41
N ILE A 140 -2.88 7.68 19.86
CA ILE A 140 -2.65 9.10 19.56
C ILE A 140 -2.40 9.28 18.06
N VAL A 141 -1.69 8.35 17.40
CA VAL A 141 -1.52 8.39 15.93
C VAL A 141 -2.89 8.30 15.22
N VAL A 142 -3.81 7.45 15.72
CA VAL A 142 -5.18 7.36 15.18
C VAL A 142 -5.96 8.65 15.44
N GLU A 143 -5.80 9.29 16.60
CA GLU A 143 -6.40 10.59 16.91
C GLU A 143 -5.86 11.69 15.97
N GLU A 144 -4.56 11.71 15.68
CA GLU A 144 -3.97 12.61 14.69
C GLU A 144 -4.55 12.39 13.29
N ALA A 145 -4.68 11.14 12.85
CA ALA A 145 -5.31 10.82 11.58
C ALA A 145 -6.78 11.26 11.54
N THR A 146 -7.52 11.08 12.64
CA THR A 146 -8.91 11.53 12.80
C THR A 146 -9.00 13.07 12.71
N LYS A 147 -8.07 13.78 13.35
CA LYS A 147 -7.96 15.23 13.30
C LYS A 147 -7.68 15.73 11.87
N ALA A 148 -6.83 15.05 11.11
CA ALA A 148 -6.59 15.36 9.70
C ALA A 148 -7.86 15.23 8.86
N LEU A 149 -8.65 14.17 9.07
CA LEU A 149 -9.91 13.98 8.36
C LEU A 149 -10.95 15.05 8.71
N HIS A 150 -11.11 15.42 9.98
CA HIS A 150 -11.98 16.54 10.37
C HIS A 150 -11.51 17.87 9.76
N PHE A 151 -10.21 18.14 9.77
CA PHE A 151 -9.63 19.33 9.16
C PHE A 151 -9.98 19.43 7.67
N LEU A 152 -9.79 18.33 6.93
CA LEU A 152 -10.07 18.29 5.49
C LEU A 152 -11.57 18.31 5.18
N ALA A 153 -12.42 17.69 5.99
CA ALA A 153 -13.87 17.77 5.84
C ALA A 153 -14.37 19.21 6.01
N LYS A 154 -13.84 19.94 7.00
CA LYS A 154 -14.14 21.37 7.20
C LYS A 154 -13.57 22.26 6.10
N ARG A 155 -12.38 21.94 5.57
CA ARG A 155 -11.76 22.67 4.46
C ARG A 155 -12.52 22.48 3.15
N TRP A 156 -13.13 21.31 2.96
CA TRP A 156 -13.84 20.92 1.74
C TRP A 156 -15.32 20.59 1.99
N PRO A 157 -16.12 21.55 2.48
CA PRO A 157 -17.50 21.29 2.90
C PRO A 157 -18.42 20.86 1.74
N TYR A 158 -18.05 21.18 0.49
CA TYR A 158 -18.85 20.89 -0.70
C TYR A 158 -18.26 19.81 -1.62
N LYS A 159 -17.08 19.25 -1.28
CA LYS A 159 -16.48 18.18 -2.08
C LYS A 159 -17.00 16.81 -1.64
N ARG A 160 -17.07 15.88 -2.58
CA ARG A 160 -17.21 14.45 -2.29
C ARG A 160 -15.86 13.95 -1.79
N LEU A 161 -15.83 13.40 -0.58
CA LEU A 161 -14.58 13.01 0.06
C LEU A 161 -14.38 11.51 -0.03
N SER A 162 -13.15 11.13 -0.32
CA SER A 162 -12.65 9.76 -0.26
C SER A 162 -11.47 9.70 0.71
N VAL A 163 -11.24 8.55 1.32
CA VAL A 163 -10.07 8.32 2.17
C VAL A 163 -9.40 7.01 1.76
N GLY A 164 -8.09 6.94 1.88
CA GLY A 164 -7.36 5.73 1.60
C GLY A 164 -5.97 5.71 2.19
N GLY A 165 -5.30 4.58 2.01
CA GLY A 165 -3.95 4.44 2.52
C GLY A 165 -3.30 3.13 2.10
N HIS A 166 -1.99 3.07 2.31
CA HIS A 166 -1.18 1.90 2.01
C HIS A 166 -0.64 1.24 3.28
N SER A 167 -0.76 -0.08 3.42
CA SER A 167 -0.23 -0.83 4.56
C SER A 167 -0.77 -0.27 5.89
N ALA A 168 0.11 0.16 6.79
CA ALA A 168 -0.25 0.86 8.03
C ALA A 168 -1.11 2.12 7.81
N GLY A 169 -1.04 2.76 6.64
CA GLY A 169 -1.91 3.87 6.28
C GLY A 169 -3.33 3.43 5.93
N ALA A 170 -3.51 2.22 5.40
CA ALA A 170 -4.85 1.65 5.18
C ALA A 170 -5.56 1.40 6.51
N HIS A 171 -4.81 0.94 7.52
CA HIS A 171 -5.27 0.90 8.91
C HIS A 171 -5.71 2.29 9.39
N LEU A 172 -4.82 3.30 9.30
CA LEU A 172 -5.13 4.65 9.78
C LEU A 172 -6.35 5.24 9.09
N ALA A 173 -6.48 5.07 7.77
CA ALA A 173 -7.62 5.55 6.99
C ALA A 173 -8.96 5.09 7.57
N ILE A 174 -9.11 3.79 7.85
CA ILE A 174 -10.36 3.26 8.39
C ILE A 174 -10.50 3.57 9.88
N SER A 175 -9.44 3.37 10.67
CA SER A 175 -9.50 3.58 12.12
C SER A 175 -9.87 5.02 12.44
N ALA A 176 -9.28 5.98 11.74
CA ALA A 176 -9.64 7.40 11.86
C ALA A 176 -11.09 7.65 11.46
N LEU A 177 -11.54 7.10 10.33
CA LEU A 177 -12.91 7.30 9.85
C LEU A 177 -13.95 6.73 10.83
N LYS A 178 -13.66 5.59 11.48
CA LYS A 178 -14.53 5.00 12.52
C LYS A 178 -14.65 5.87 13.77
N CYS A 179 -13.67 6.74 14.03
CA CYS A 179 -13.65 7.67 15.15
C CYS A 179 -14.31 9.02 14.83
N MET A 180 -14.72 9.27 13.58
CA MET A 180 -15.40 10.51 13.19
C MET A 180 -16.90 10.46 13.46
N GLU A 181 -17.46 11.54 13.99
CA GLU A 181 -18.91 11.72 14.12
C GLU A 181 -19.57 11.94 12.75
N ASP A 182 -18.90 12.66 11.86
CA ASP A 182 -19.36 12.99 10.51
C ASP A 182 -18.73 12.08 9.44
N ALA A 183 -18.45 10.82 9.77
CA ALA A 183 -17.86 9.82 8.86
C ALA A 183 -18.62 9.70 7.52
N HIS A 184 -19.93 9.97 7.50
CA HIS A 184 -20.77 10.01 6.29
C HIS A 184 -20.30 11.02 5.22
N ARG A 185 -19.45 11.99 5.59
CA ARG A 185 -18.80 12.93 4.67
C ARG A 185 -17.85 12.23 3.70
N TYR A 186 -17.26 11.10 4.13
CA TYR A 186 -16.39 10.28 3.31
C TYR A 186 -17.21 9.17 2.66
N GLN A 187 -17.34 9.25 1.35
CA GLN A 187 -18.21 8.37 0.57
C GLN A 187 -17.49 7.12 0.07
N LYS A 188 -16.15 7.16 -0.02
CA LYS A 188 -15.34 6.06 -0.57
C LYS A 188 -14.08 5.81 0.26
N ILE A 189 -13.73 4.54 0.40
CA ILE A 189 -12.55 4.05 1.11
C ILE A 189 -11.71 3.20 0.16
N ILE A 190 -10.42 3.52 0.01
CA ILE A 190 -9.49 2.79 -0.86
C ILE A 190 -8.29 2.29 -0.06
N LEU A 191 -8.13 0.97 0.02
CA LEU A 191 -7.15 0.32 0.89
C LEU A 191 -6.15 -0.50 0.10
N PHE A 192 -4.87 -0.13 0.16
CA PHE A 192 -3.82 -0.84 -0.54
C PHE A 192 -3.02 -1.69 0.42
N SER A 193 -3.10 -3.02 0.27
CA SER A 193 -2.34 -4.02 1.02
C SER A 193 -2.29 -3.65 2.50
N GLY A 194 -3.46 -3.54 3.12
CA GLY A 194 -3.61 -3.06 4.49
C GLY A 194 -3.40 -4.16 5.54
N ILE A 195 -3.20 -3.70 6.77
CA ILE A 195 -3.18 -4.54 7.97
C ILE A 195 -4.25 -4.03 8.94
N TYR A 196 -5.12 -4.91 9.42
CA TYR A 196 -6.34 -4.55 10.16
C TYR A 196 -6.43 -5.27 11.50
N ASP A 197 -5.90 -6.50 11.61
CA ASP A 197 -5.76 -7.21 12.87
C ASP A 197 -4.32 -7.12 13.37
N LEU A 198 -4.16 -6.45 14.50
CA LEU A 198 -2.88 -6.13 15.13
C LEU A 198 -2.46 -7.18 16.17
N ARG A 199 -3.38 -8.05 16.63
CA ARG A 199 -3.08 -9.08 17.64
C ARG A 199 -1.91 -9.98 17.24
N PRO A 200 -1.75 -10.39 15.96
CA PRO A 200 -0.63 -11.22 15.54
C PRO A 200 0.73 -10.50 15.57
N LEU A 201 0.75 -9.17 15.76
CA LEU A 201 1.99 -8.38 15.80
C LEU A 201 2.66 -8.37 17.19
N LEU A 202 1.92 -8.67 18.26
CA LEU A 202 2.38 -8.54 19.66
C LEU A 202 3.76 -9.18 19.91
N GLY A 203 4.00 -10.38 19.35
CA GLY A 203 5.25 -11.12 19.53
C GLY A 203 6.39 -10.76 18.57
N THR A 204 6.13 -9.89 17.58
CA THR A 204 7.06 -9.57 16.49
C THR A 204 7.91 -8.34 16.79
N TYR A 205 8.99 -8.12 16.04
CA TYR A 205 9.74 -6.84 16.10
C TYR A 205 8.84 -5.61 15.83
N ILE A 206 7.75 -5.79 15.08
CA ILE A 206 6.79 -4.71 14.74
C ILE A 206 6.02 -4.29 16.00
N GLY A 207 5.38 -5.24 16.69
CA GLY A 207 4.64 -4.97 17.92
C GLY A 207 5.55 -4.44 19.04
N LYS A 208 6.81 -4.90 19.06
CA LYS A 208 7.81 -4.44 20.04
C LYS A 208 8.20 -2.98 19.88
N ALA A 209 8.13 -2.44 18.67
CA ALA A 209 8.52 -1.06 18.37
C ALA A 209 7.36 -0.05 18.58
N ILE A 210 6.13 -0.52 18.76
CA ILE A 210 4.96 0.33 19.03
C ILE A 210 4.87 0.61 20.53
N LYS A 211 4.88 1.90 20.91
CA LYS A 211 4.74 2.37 22.29
C LYS A 211 3.29 2.33 22.76
N MET A 212 3.11 2.08 24.06
CA MET A 212 1.83 2.18 24.75
C MET A 212 1.62 3.54 25.42
N PHE A 213 0.36 3.84 25.73
CA PHE A 213 -0.02 4.95 26.61
C PHE A 213 -0.72 4.42 27.87
N GLU A 214 -0.15 4.65 29.05
CA GLU A 214 -0.87 4.46 30.31
C GLU A 214 -1.43 5.80 30.80
N ALA A 215 -2.76 5.88 30.91
CA ALA A 215 -3.46 7.09 31.36
C ALA A 215 -3.17 7.47 32.82
N GLU A 216 -2.68 6.54 33.65
CA GLU A 216 -2.47 6.77 35.09
C GLU A 216 -1.08 7.26 35.47
N GLN A 217 -0.09 7.20 34.57
CA GLN A 217 1.23 7.76 34.82
C GLN A 217 1.68 8.52 33.58
N SER A 218 1.78 9.84 33.71
CA SER A 218 2.37 10.78 32.75
C SER A 218 3.89 10.56 32.56
N VAL A 219 4.29 9.31 32.39
CA VAL A 219 5.66 8.84 32.32
C VAL A 219 5.76 7.85 31.16
N PHE A 220 6.53 8.22 30.14
CA PHE A 220 6.98 7.26 29.12
C PHE A 220 7.91 6.24 29.81
N ILE A 221 7.48 4.99 29.94
CA ILE A 221 8.32 3.92 30.49
C ILE A 221 9.04 3.22 29.33
N ASP A 222 10.35 3.02 29.47
CA ASP A 222 11.28 2.57 28.42
C ASP A 222 11.02 1.16 27.84
N ASN A 223 10.00 0.42 28.31
CA ASN A 223 9.72 -0.98 27.93
C ASN A 223 8.24 -1.24 27.59
N PHE A 224 7.63 -0.41 26.75
CA PHE A 224 6.24 -0.58 26.30
C PHE A 224 6.16 -1.01 24.84
N SER A 225 5.94 -2.31 24.63
CA SER A 225 5.48 -2.90 23.37
C SER A 225 3.95 -2.92 23.33
N LEU A 226 3.34 -2.91 22.16
CA LEU A 226 1.89 -3.01 21.96
C LEU A 226 1.27 -4.06 22.92
N SER A 227 0.28 -3.68 23.74
CA SER A 227 -0.45 -4.63 24.58
C SER A 227 -1.54 -5.36 23.82
N LEU A 228 -2.00 -6.50 24.37
CA LEU A 228 -3.16 -7.20 23.85
C LEU A 228 -4.41 -6.32 23.82
N ALA A 229 -4.67 -5.55 24.88
CA ALA A 229 -5.84 -4.68 24.97
C ALA A 229 -5.82 -3.58 23.90
N GLU A 230 -4.67 -2.94 23.66
CA GLU A 230 -4.54 -1.95 22.58
C GLU A 230 -4.61 -2.61 21.21
N ALA A 231 -3.97 -3.77 21.02
CA ALA A 231 -4.06 -4.50 19.75
C ALA A 231 -5.51 -4.87 19.43
N GLU A 232 -6.29 -5.32 20.40
CA GLU A 232 -7.71 -5.61 20.24
C GLU A 232 -8.53 -4.34 19.95
N ALA A 233 -8.32 -3.27 20.72
CA ALA A 233 -9.04 -2.01 20.57
C ALA A 233 -8.75 -1.30 19.24
N LEU A 234 -7.51 -1.37 18.77
CA LEU A 234 -7.06 -0.72 17.54
C LEU A 234 -7.25 -1.62 16.32
N SER A 235 -7.51 -2.92 16.50
CA SER A 235 -7.84 -3.79 15.36
C SER A 235 -9.18 -3.43 14.73
N VAL A 236 -9.18 -3.33 13.40
CA VAL A 236 -10.39 -3.14 12.61
C VAL A 236 -10.99 -4.51 12.30
N VAL A 237 -11.79 -5.01 13.23
CA VAL A 237 -12.49 -6.30 13.10
C VAL A 237 -13.93 -6.19 12.60
N SER A 238 -14.49 -4.97 12.56
CA SER A 238 -15.83 -4.66 12.06
C SER A 238 -15.90 -3.30 11.36
N LEU A 239 -16.71 -3.23 10.28
CA LEU A 239 -17.05 -2.00 9.54
C LEU A 239 -18.54 -1.59 9.66
N ASP A 240 -19.23 -2.04 10.71
CA ASP A 240 -20.68 -1.83 10.88
C ASP A 240 -21.10 -0.35 10.93
N LYS A 241 -20.21 0.53 11.37
CA LYS A 241 -20.48 1.98 11.45
C LYS A 241 -20.14 2.76 10.19
N ILE A 242 -19.58 2.11 9.17
CA ILE A 242 -19.15 2.77 7.93
C ILE A 242 -20.20 2.60 6.84
N SER A 243 -20.65 3.70 6.23
CA SER A 243 -21.58 3.71 5.09
C SER A 243 -20.90 4.01 3.74
N ALA A 244 -19.58 4.16 3.74
CA ALA A 244 -18.78 4.44 2.54
C ALA A 244 -18.63 3.20 1.66
N GLU A 245 -18.53 3.39 0.34
CA GLU A 245 -18.13 2.34 -0.60
C GLU A 245 -16.68 1.91 -0.33
N LEU A 246 -16.43 0.60 -0.36
CA LEU A 246 -15.13 0.03 -0.05
C LEU A 246 -14.46 -0.56 -1.30
N LEU A 247 -13.19 -0.20 -1.51
CA LEU A 247 -12.30 -0.84 -2.47
C LEU A 247 -11.01 -1.29 -1.78
N VAL A 248 -10.70 -2.58 -1.88
CA VAL A 248 -9.50 -3.19 -1.32
C VAL A 248 -8.64 -3.75 -2.44
N VAL A 249 -7.36 -3.36 -2.46
CA VAL A 249 -6.38 -3.76 -3.46
C VAL A 249 -5.22 -4.42 -2.75
N VAL A 250 -4.92 -5.69 -3.06
CA VAL A 250 -3.78 -6.42 -2.49
C VAL A 250 -2.84 -6.89 -3.59
N GLY A 251 -1.53 -6.80 -3.35
CA GLY A 251 -0.52 -7.26 -4.31
C GLY A 251 -0.60 -8.76 -4.58
N ALA A 252 -0.43 -9.17 -5.83
CA ALA A 252 -0.41 -10.59 -6.21
C ALA A 252 0.73 -11.35 -5.52
N ASP A 253 1.87 -10.70 -5.32
CA ASP A 253 3.04 -11.23 -4.61
C ASP A 253 3.11 -10.78 -3.15
N GLU A 254 2.00 -10.32 -2.56
CA GLU A 254 1.97 -10.03 -1.12
C GLU A 254 2.05 -11.34 -0.31
N SER A 255 2.55 -11.25 0.93
CA SER A 255 2.45 -12.25 1.97
C SER A 255 1.02 -12.80 2.14
N PRO A 256 0.91 -14.05 2.61
CA PRO A 256 -0.37 -14.65 2.96
C PRO A 256 -1.16 -13.83 3.97
N LYS A 257 -0.51 -13.16 4.93
CA LYS A 257 -1.23 -12.48 6.02
C LYS A 257 -1.87 -11.16 5.59
N PHE A 258 -1.27 -10.36 4.72
CA PHE A 258 -2.03 -9.20 4.23
C PHE A 258 -3.12 -9.62 3.23
N LYS A 259 -2.92 -10.70 2.46
CA LYS A 259 -3.98 -11.26 1.60
C LYS A 259 -5.17 -11.73 2.45
N GLU A 260 -4.91 -12.51 3.48
CA GLU A 260 -5.91 -12.99 4.44
C GLU A 260 -6.65 -11.83 5.12
N GLN A 261 -5.93 -10.83 5.64
CA GLN A 261 -6.57 -9.69 6.28
C GLN A 261 -7.33 -8.80 5.29
N SER A 262 -6.84 -8.64 4.06
CA SER A 262 -7.55 -7.91 2.99
C SER A 262 -8.81 -8.65 2.53
N GLN A 263 -8.81 -9.98 2.54
CA GLN A 263 -10.02 -10.76 2.27
C GLN A 263 -11.01 -10.63 3.43
N TYR A 264 -10.54 -10.80 4.67
CA TYR A 264 -11.38 -10.74 5.86
C TYR A 264 -12.12 -9.40 6.00
N ILE A 265 -11.44 -8.27 5.73
CA ILE A 265 -12.09 -6.95 5.84
C ILE A 265 -13.22 -6.77 4.82
N VAL A 266 -13.09 -7.39 3.64
CA VAL A 266 -14.11 -7.35 2.59
C VAL A 266 -15.27 -8.27 2.93
N GLU A 267 -14.99 -9.49 3.41
CA GLU A 267 -16.02 -10.44 3.86
C GLU A 267 -16.86 -9.82 4.98
N ASN A 268 -16.20 -9.23 5.98
CA ASN A 268 -16.87 -8.52 7.07
C ASN A 268 -17.71 -7.33 6.58
N TYR A 269 -17.23 -6.60 5.56
CA TYR A 269 -18.02 -5.54 4.93
C TYR A 269 -19.25 -6.09 4.20
N MET A 270 -19.14 -7.22 3.50
CA MET A 270 -20.22 -7.83 2.72
C MET A 270 -21.30 -8.46 3.58
N GLU A 271 -20.96 -9.12 4.70
CA GLU A 271 -21.93 -9.71 5.62
C GLU A 271 -22.99 -8.70 6.08
N LYS A 272 -22.63 -7.41 6.13
CA LYS A 272 -23.55 -6.30 6.42
C LYS A 272 -24.50 -5.98 5.26
N TYR A 273 -23.99 -5.88 4.04
CA TYR A 273 -24.77 -5.55 2.85
C TYR A 273 -25.22 -6.86 2.18
N HIS A 274 -26.33 -7.43 2.66
CA HIS A 274 -26.95 -8.71 2.24
C HIS A 274 -27.30 -8.84 0.74
N ALA A 275 -26.75 -7.98 -0.12
CA ALA A 275 -26.97 -7.88 -1.56
C ALA A 275 -25.66 -7.94 -2.39
N MET A 276 -24.50 -8.16 -1.79
CA MET A 276 -23.23 -8.30 -2.53
C MET A 276 -22.59 -9.67 -2.31
N ASN A 277 -22.33 -10.39 -3.39
CA ASN A 277 -21.62 -11.67 -3.39
C ASN A 277 -20.12 -11.42 -3.55
N MET A 278 -19.27 -12.36 -3.12
CA MET A 278 -17.81 -12.25 -3.31
C MET A 278 -17.41 -12.14 -4.79
N SER A 279 -18.26 -12.59 -5.71
CA SER A 279 -18.12 -12.37 -7.16
C SER A 279 -18.17 -10.91 -7.59
N ASP A 280 -18.75 -10.02 -6.77
CA ASP A 280 -18.83 -8.57 -7.01
C ASP A 280 -17.57 -7.82 -6.53
N CYS A 281 -16.66 -8.54 -5.85
CA CYS A 281 -15.33 -8.04 -5.54
C CYS A 281 -14.36 -8.25 -6.70
N PHE A 282 -13.82 -7.15 -7.22
CA PHE A 282 -12.84 -7.19 -8.28
C PHE A 282 -11.52 -7.76 -7.77
N LYS A 283 -11.16 -8.95 -8.26
CA LYS A 283 -9.77 -9.43 -8.22
C LYS A 283 -9.05 -8.90 -9.46
N ILE A 284 -8.25 -7.84 -9.30
CA ILE A 284 -7.31 -7.44 -10.34
C ILE A 284 -6.14 -8.42 -10.32
N SER A 285 -6.19 -9.43 -11.19
CA SER A 285 -5.11 -10.39 -11.38
C SER A 285 -4.26 -9.92 -12.56
N LEU A 286 -3.04 -9.44 -12.29
CA LEU A 286 -2.07 -9.13 -13.34
C LEU A 286 -1.61 -10.45 -13.97
N SER A 287 -2.28 -10.89 -15.03
CA SER A 287 -1.70 -11.91 -15.90
C SER A 287 -0.50 -11.28 -16.60
N THR A 288 0.67 -11.88 -16.45
CA THR A 288 1.89 -11.49 -17.17
C THR A 288 1.56 -11.50 -18.67
N MET A 289 1.49 -10.32 -19.29
CA MET A 289 1.34 -10.20 -20.74
C MET A 289 2.59 -10.84 -21.37
N LYS A 290 2.46 -12.10 -21.80
CA LYS A 290 3.39 -12.71 -22.75
C LYS A 290 3.25 -11.96 -24.06
N ASP A 291 4.41 -11.67 -24.64
CA ASP A 291 4.63 -10.74 -25.74
C ASP A 291 3.55 -10.74 -26.82
N GLY A 292 3.10 -9.54 -27.16
CA GLY A 292 2.31 -9.31 -28.36
C GLY A 292 3.11 -9.73 -29.59
N ARG A 293 2.69 -10.83 -30.20
CA ARG A 293 2.85 -11.06 -31.64
C ARG A 293 1.52 -11.54 -32.18
N ILE A 294 0.90 -10.68 -32.97
CA ILE A 294 -0.10 -11.08 -33.97
C ILE A 294 0.73 -11.78 -35.05
N ASP A 295 0.55 -13.09 -35.16
CA ASP A 295 1.19 -13.90 -36.21
C ASP A 295 0.21 -13.98 -37.38
N GLU A 296 0.30 -12.98 -38.27
CA GLU A 296 -0.21 -13.07 -39.64
C GLU A 296 0.89 -12.59 -40.58
N THR A 297 1.68 -13.52 -41.12
CA THR A 297 1.93 -13.66 -42.57
C THR A 297 2.94 -14.79 -42.84
N GLN A 298 2.55 -15.67 -43.76
CA GLN A 298 3.41 -16.68 -44.39
C GLN A 298 4.45 -16.02 -45.32
N SER A 299 5.55 -16.77 -45.56
CA SER A 299 6.55 -16.62 -46.63
C SER A 299 7.58 -15.50 -46.42
N THR A 300 8.91 -15.68 -46.44
CA THR A 300 9.73 -16.55 -47.29
C THR A 300 11.14 -16.66 -46.69
N LYS A 301 11.84 -17.75 -47.06
CA LYS A 301 13.25 -18.06 -46.76
C LYS A 301 14.22 -16.89 -47.02
N GLU A 302 15.25 -16.74 -46.20
CA GLU A 302 16.65 -17.02 -46.60
C GLU A 302 17.65 -16.81 -45.44
N SER A 303 18.67 -17.66 -45.47
CA SER A 303 19.84 -17.82 -44.58
C SER A 303 20.90 -16.72 -44.75
N LEU A 304 21.79 -16.57 -43.73
CA LEU A 304 23.24 -16.26 -43.75
C LEU A 304 23.60 -15.70 -42.35
N SER A 305 24.18 -16.45 -41.40
CA SER A 305 25.60 -16.81 -41.18
C SER A 305 26.58 -15.65 -40.94
N GLU A 306 27.55 -15.91 -40.05
CA GLU A 306 28.80 -15.17 -39.75
C GLU A 306 28.72 -14.03 -38.71
N THR A 307 29.67 -13.80 -37.78
CA THR A 307 30.79 -14.55 -37.17
C THR A 307 31.21 -13.77 -35.93
N LYS A 308 31.87 -14.46 -35.00
CA LYS A 308 32.49 -13.96 -33.77
C LYS A 308 33.56 -12.88 -34.01
N GLU A 309 33.80 -12.01 -33.02
CA GLU A 309 35.18 -11.72 -32.59
C GLU A 309 35.22 -11.11 -31.17
N GLU A 310 36.10 -11.68 -30.34
CA GLU A 310 36.52 -11.22 -29.02
C GLU A 310 37.84 -10.47 -29.14
N ASP A 311 38.07 -9.44 -28.32
CA ASP A 311 39.37 -9.10 -27.70
C ASP A 311 39.24 -7.79 -26.89
N SER A 312 40.18 -7.37 -26.05
CA SER A 312 40.82 -7.92 -24.85
C SER A 312 41.68 -6.77 -24.28
N PHE A 313 41.78 -6.69 -22.94
CA PHE A 313 42.89 -6.16 -22.13
C PHE A 313 43.45 -4.70 -22.26
N ALA A 314 43.27 -3.96 -21.13
CA ALA A 314 44.31 -3.39 -20.25
C ALA A 314 44.81 -1.90 -20.29
N ARG A 315 44.59 -1.25 -19.12
CA ARG A 315 45.51 -0.45 -18.25
C ARG A 315 45.59 1.11 -18.33
N LYS A 316 45.05 1.70 -17.23
CA LYS A 316 45.61 2.70 -16.27
C LYS A 316 45.58 4.25 -16.53
N ARG A 317 44.62 4.87 -15.79
CA ARG A 317 44.63 6.11 -14.93
C ARG A 317 44.74 7.51 -15.61
N PRO A 318 44.45 8.61 -14.86
CA PRO A 318 43.17 9.07 -14.31
C PRO A 318 42.78 10.47 -14.88
N ILE A 319 41.55 10.96 -14.62
CA ILE A 319 41.08 12.38 -14.61
C ILE A 319 39.68 12.53 -15.27
N LYS A 320 38.73 13.00 -14.46
CA LYS A 320 37.52 13.82 -14.76
C LYS A 320 36.81 13.63 -16.11
N ARG A 321 35.73 12.83 -16.10
CA ARG A 321 34.41 13.03 -16.75
C ARG A 321 33.77 11.65 -17.00
N LEU A 322 32.70 11.35 -16.30
CA LEU A 322 31.67 10.39 -16.74
C LEU A 322 30.36 11.16 -16.54
N ALA A 323 29.90 11.93 -17.52
CA ALA A 323 29.21 11.46 -18.73
C ALA A 323 28.05 10.53 -18.35
N ARG A 324 26.85 11.08 -18.52
CA ARG A 324 25.56 10.40 -18.57
C ARG A 324 25.72 9.01 -19.17
N ARG A 325 25.70 7.97 -18.34
CA ARG A 325 25.25 6.66 -18.77
C ARG A 325 23.75 6.67 -18.56
N SER A 326 23.05 6.78 -19.68
CA SER A 326 21.66 6.35 -19.83
C SER A 326 21.55 4.93 -19.26
N PHE A 327 21.06 4.85 -18.02
CA PHE A 327 20.41 3.62 -17.57
C PHE A 327 19.14 3.51 -18.39
N GLU A 328 19.20 2.71 -19.45
CA GLU A 328 18.00 2.33 -20.19
C GLU A 328 17.04 1.62 -19.23
N SER A 329 15.93 2.32 -18.98
CA SER A 329 14.89 2.10 -17.99
C SER A 329 13.85 1.08 -18.46
N SER A 330 14.29 -0.05 -19.02
CA SER A 330 13.37 -1.02 -19.63
C SER A 330 12.51 -1.77 -18.60
N SER A 331 13.00 -2.04 -17.39
CA SER A 331 12.19 -2.65 -16.32
C SER A 331 11.36 -1.63 -15.53
N PHE A 332 11.87 -0.40 -15.36
CA PHE A 332 11.21 0.69 -14.63
C PHE A 332 9.96 1.19 -15.36
N SER A 333 10.04 1.33 -16.68
CA SER A 333 8.91 1.82 -17.50
C SER A 333 7.73 0.84 -17.58
N ARG A 334 7.96 -0.46 -17.37
CA ARG A 334 6.92 -1.50 -17.42
C ARG A 334 6.08 -1.53 -16.14
N SER A 335 6.73 -1.56 -14.98
CA SER A 335 6.06 -1.59 -13.67
C SER A 335 5.32 -0.28 -13.37
N TYR A 336 5.87 0.87 -13.76
CA TYR A 336 5.17 2.16 -13.67
C TYR A 336 3.94 2.23 -14.58
N ARG A 337 4.02 1.69 -15.80
CA ARG A 337 2.88 1.65 -16.75
C ARG A 337 1.76 0.74 -16.26
N GLU A 338 2.11 -0.41 -15.66
CA GLU A 338 1.15 -1.32 -15.01
C GLU A 338 0.50 -0.66 -13.79
N CYS A 339 1.28 -0.02 -12.91
CA CYS A 339 0.73 0.78 -11.81
C CYS A 339 -0.15 1.93 -12.31
N LYS A 340 0.24 2.63 -13.38
CA LYS A 340 -0.55 3.72 -13.97
C LYS A 340 -1.87 3.20 -14.53
N ASN A 341 -1.88 2.05 -15.21
CA ASN A 341 -3.12 1.44 -15.70
C ASN A 341 -4.03 1.02 -14.55
N LEU A 342 -3.48 0.43 -13.48
CA LEU A 342 -4.23 0.05 -12.30
C LEU A 342 -4.75 1.27 -11.53
N LEU A 343 -3.97 2.36 -11.46
CA LEU A 343 -4.38 3.63 -10.87
C LEU A 343 -5.43 4.34 -11.74
N ASN A 344 -5.36 4.24 -13.07
CA ASN A 344 -6.36 4.76 -13.98
C ASN A 344 -7.66 3.97 -13.86
N GLU A 345 -7.59 2.64 -13.81
CA GLU A 345 -8.74 1.77 -13.58
C GLU A 345 -9.35 2.02 -12.21
N LEU A 346 -8.51 2.21 -11.18
CA LEU A 346 -8.93 2.63 -9.86
C LEU A 346 -9.64 3.98 -9.90
N ALA A 347 -9.07 4.99 -10.55
CA ALA A 347 -9.69 6.32 -10.65
C ALA A 347 -11.02 6.27 -11.42
N LEU A 348 -11.09 5.44 -12.48
CA LEU A 348 -12.33 5.13 -13.18
C LEU A 348 -13.35 4.43 -12.29
N GLN A 349 -12.96 3.43 -11.49
CA GLN A 349 -13.86 2.77 -10.54
C GLN A 349 -14.34 3.72 -9.43
N ILE A 350 -13.46 4.60 -8.94
CA ILE A 350 -13.84 5.68 -8.02
C ILE A 350 -14.87 6.61 -8.70
N ARG A 351 -14.82 6.82 -10.02
CA ARG A 351 -15.77 7.72 -10.73
C ARG A 351 -17.07 7.03 -11.16
N LEU A 352 -17.02 5.80 -11.67
CA LEU A 352 -18.12 5.09 -12.34
C LEU A 352 -19.24 4.57 -11.42
N LYS A 353 -19.01 4.46 -10.10
CA LYS A 353 -20.08 4.07 -9.16
C LYS A 353 -20.95 5.23 -8.65
N ALA A 354 -20.68 6.48 -9.07
CA ALA A 354 -21.67 7.54 -8.92
C ALA A 354 -22.84 7.29 -9.90
N PRO A 355 -24.11 7.46 -9.50
CA PRO A 355 -25.21 7.33 -10.43
C PRO A 355 -25.11 8.48 -11.44
N VAL A 356 -24.64 8.17 -12.64
CA VAL A 356 -24.66 9.11 -13.75
C VAL A 356 -25.51 8.47 -14.84
N ASP A 357 -26.77 8.90 -14.87
CA ASP A 357 -27.61 8.85 -16.06
C ASP A 357 -26.88 9.58 -17.19
N LYS A 358 -26.16 8.84 -18.04
CA LYS A 358 -26.13 9.01 -19.50
C LYS A 358 -25.06 8.13 -20.15
N GLU A 359 -25.54 7.39 -21.15
CA GLU A 359 -24.79 6.65 -22.14
C GLU A 359 -23.63 7.47 -22.72
N ARG A 360 -22.42 6.91 -22.66
CA ARG A 360 -21.38 7.17 -23.66
C ARG A 360 -20.90 5.83 -24.19
N GLU A 361 -21.31 5.55 -25.41
CA GLU A 361 -20.73 4.53 -26.28
C GLU A 361 -19.24 4.82 -26.52
N ASP A 362 -18.53 3.74 -26.85
CA ASP A 362 -17.18 3.69 -27.44
C ASP A 362 -15.99 3.51 -26.50
N TYR A 363 -15.84 2.30 -25.92
CA TYR A 363 -14.56 1.60 -25.86
C TYR A 363 -14.77 0.08 -26.03
N LYS A 364 -14.36 -0.46 -27.18
CA LYS A 364 -14.29 -1.91 -27.47
C LYS A 364 -12.89 -2.45 -27.13
N THR A 365 -12.86 -3.71 -26.70
CA THR A 365 -11.75 -4.56 -26.15
C THR A 365 -11.48 -4.27 -24.66
N PHE A 366 -11.88 -5.12 -23.70
CA PHE A 366 -11.60 -6.56 -23.57
C PHE A 366 -12.77 -7.39 -23.00
N THR A 367 -12.65 -8.71 -23.16
CA THR A 367 -13.62 -9.80 -23.00
C THR A 367 -14.47 -9.76 -21.73
N ALA A 368 -15.75 -9.45 -21.93
CA ALA A 368 -16.83 -9.71 -20.98
C ALA A 368 -17.20 -11.21 -21.01
N ILE A 369 -17.34 -11.84 -19.84
CA ILE A 369 -18.31 -12.92 -19.69
C ILE A 369 -19.50 -12.32 -18.98
N LYS A 370 -20.51 -12.00 -19.78
CA LYS A 370 -21.86 -11.62 -19.35
C LYS A 370 -22.58 -12.91 -18.97
N LEU A 371 -22.82 -13.16 -17.68
CA LEU A 371 -23.90 -14.05 -17.28
C LEU A 371 -25.15 -13.19 -17.14
N THR A 372 -26.06 -13.32 -18.09
CA THR A 372 -27.41 -12.78 -18.02
C THR A 372 -28.13 -13.42 -16.84
N MET A 373 -28.56 -12.61 -15.87
CA MET A 373 -29.71 -12.95 -15.04
C MET A 373 -30.89 -13.17 -16.01
N GLY A 374 -31.38 -14.40 -16.07
CA GLY A 374 -32.67 -14.66 -16.70
C GLY A 374 -33.75 -14.28 -15.71
N ASP A 375 -34.39 -13.13 -15.94
CA ASP A 375 -35.73 -12.90 -15.40
C ASP A 375 -36.70 -13.86 -16.09
N SER A 376 -37.42 -14.59 -15.23
CA SER A 376 -38.76 -15.19 -15.39
C SER A 376 -39.16 -15.79 -16.74
N ASP A 377 -39.62 -17.05 -16.74
CA ASP A 377 -41.02 -17.33 -17.10
C ASP A 377 -41.51 -18.78 -16.89
N PHE A 378 -42.64 -18.85 -16.16
CA PHE A 378 -43.81 -19.76 -16.21
C PHE A 378 -43.77 -21.26 -15.78
N GLU A 379 -44.75 -21.56 -14.90
CA GLU A 379 -45.58 -22.79 -14.79
C GLU A 379 -44.88 -24.10 -14.39
N LYS A 380 -45.23 -24.80 -13.30
CA LYS A 380 -46.54 -25.23 -12.78
C LYS A 380 -46.40 -25.69 -11.32
#